data_AF-A0A534MVI6-F1
#
_entry.id   AF-A0A534MVI6-F1
#
_cell.length_a   1.000
_cell.length_b   1.000
_cell.length_c   1.000
_cell.angle_alpha   90.00
_cell.angle_beta   90.00
_cell.angle_gamma   90.00
#
_symmetry.space_group_name_H-M   'P 1'
#
loop_
_entity.id
_entity.type
_entity.pdbx_description
1 polymer ?
#
loop_
_entity_poly.entity_id
_entity_poly.type
_entity_poly.pdbx_seq_one_letter_code
_entity_poly.pdbx_strand_id
1 'polypeptide(L)'
;MSTHRPRYRYVAFRLGGARPFQREEVAAALRALSPRLWLVQFDGGSGLVRTTNLEKDAAIRALNGLDRVAGERVQVTTVGTSGTIRAATRNYLTSKDRARRGPAKEPL
;
A
#
# COMPACT_ATOMS: atom_id res chain seq x y z
N MET A 1 22.90 11.47 -24.79
CA MET A 1 22.06 10.45 -24.12
C MET A 1 21.86 10.86 -22.67
N SER A 2 20.63 11.20 -22.26
CA SER A 2 20.36 11.60 -20.87
C SER A 2 20.24 10.36 -19.98
N THR A 3 21.12 10.22 -18.98
CA THR A 3 21.16 9.14 -17.99
C THR A 3 20.15 9.36 -16.85
N HIS A 4 18.92 9.75 -17.18
CA HIS A 4 17.91 10.04 -16.16
C HIS A 4 17.33 8.75 -15.58
N ARG A 5 17.94 8.26 -14.48
CA ARG A 5 17.36 7.18 -13.68
C ARG A 5 15.98 7.60 -13.17
N PRO A 6 14.93 6.77 -13.32
CA PRO A 6 13.62 7.08 -12.77
C PRO A 6 13.69 7.39 -11.27
N ARG A 7 13.10 8.51 -10.86
CA ARG A 7 12.97 8.87 -9.44
C ARG A 7 11.79 8.11 -8.86
N TYR A 8 12.06 7.21 -7.93
CA TYR A 8 11.02 6.41 -7.30
C TYR A 8 10.34 7.13 -6.13
N ARG A 9 9.13 6.67 -5.84
CA ARG A 9 8.35 6.96 -4.64
C ARG A 9 7.84 5.67 -4.05
N TYR A 10 7.72 5.67 -2.73
CA TYR A 10 7.20 4.58 -1.94
C TYR A 10 5.92 5.04 -1.28
N VAL A 11 4.83 4.31 -1.50
CA VAL A 11 3.50 4.62 -0.98
C VAL A 11 3.17 3.55 0.06
N ALA A 12 3.05 3.96 1.31
CA ALA A 12 2.64 3.09 2.40
C ALA A 12 1.12 3.05 2.47
N PHE A 13 0.55 1.87 2.69
CA PHE A 13 -0.89 1.66 2.74
C PHE A 13 -1.29 0.69 3.86
N ARG A 14 -2.56 0.75 4.24
CA ARG A 14 -3.25 -0.23 5.07
C ARG A 14 -4.28 -0.97 4.23
N LEU A 15 -4.47 -2.24 4.55
CA LEU A 15 -5.46 -3.12 3.96
C LEU A 15 -6.37 -3.62 5.08
N GLY A 16 -7.63 -3.23 5.03
CA GLY A 16 -8.69 -3.79 5.88
C GLY A 16 -9.54 -4.76 5.07
N GLY A 17 -10.03 -5.80 5.72
CA GLY A 17 -10.94 -6.80 5.14
C GLY A 17 -11.39 -7.81 6.19
N ALA A 18 -12.22 -8.76 5.79
CA ALA A 18 -12.81 -9.75 6.70
C ALA A 18 -11.79 -10.75 7.29
N ARG A 19 -10.63 -10.89 6.65
CA ARG A 19 -9.56 -11.80 7.06
C ARG A 19 -8.17 -11.20 6.82
N PRO A 20 -7.12 -11.75 7.45
CA PRO A 20 -5.75 -11.49 7.02
C PRO A 20 -5.53 -11.95 5.57
N PHE A 21 -4.73 -11.20 4.83
CA PHE A 21 -4.32 -11.53 3.46
C PHE A 21 -2.87 -11.99 3.42
N GLN A 22 -2.55 -12.87 2.48
CA GLN A 22 -1.18 -13.23 2.18
C GLN A 22 -0.55 -12.23 1.22
N ARG A 23 0.78 -12.13 1.26
CA ARG A 23 1.53 -11.22 0.39
C ARG A 23 1.25 -11.50 -1.09
N GLU A 24 1.13 -12.76 -1.45
CA GLU A 24 0.94 -13.23 -2.83
C GLU A 24 -0.42 -12.79 -3.39
N GLU A 25 -1.46 -12.84 -2.56
CA GLU A 25 -2.82 -12.39 -2.90
C GLU A 25 -2.82 -10.89 -3.22
N VAL A 26 -2.18 -10.10 -2.35
CA VAL A 26 -2.05 -8.64 -2.54
C VAL A 26 -1.17 -8.33 -3.75
N ALA A 27 -0.06 -9.05 -3.94
CA ALA A 27 0.81 -8.87 -5.10
C ALA A 27 0.10 -9.20 -6.42
N ALA A 28 -0.76 -10.22 -6.45
CA ALA A 28 -1.57 -10.54 -7.61
C ALA A 28 -2.59 -9.42 -7.91
N ALA A 29 -3.32 -8.95 -6.89
CA ALA A 29 -4.28 -7.86 -7.04
C ALA A 29 -3.63 -6.56 -7.55
N LEU A 30 -2.47 -6.19 -7.00
CA LEU A 30 -1.74 -4.99 -7.43
C LEU A 30 -1.22 -5.08 -8.86
N ARG A 31 -0.76 -6.26 -9.30
CA ARG A 31 -0.33 -6.48 -10.68
C ARG A 31 -1.49 -6.35 -11.68
N ALA A 32 -2.67 -6.87 -11.33
CA ALA A 32 -3.87 -6.73 -12.14
C ALA A 32 -4.36 -5.27 -12.20
N LEU A 33 -4.22 -4.53 -11.10
CA LEU A 33 -4.57 -3.12 -11.00
C LEU A 33 -3.64 -2.23 -11.84
N SER A 34 -2.33 -2.45 -11.74
CA SER A 34 -1.34 -1.76 -12.56
C SER A 34 0.00 -2.51 -12.56
N PRO A 35 0.56 -2.86 -13.73
CA PRO A 35 1.86 -3.53 -13.80
C PRO A 35 3.03 -2.68 -13.26
N ARG A 36 2.80 -1.38 -13.03
CA ARG A 36 3.80 -0.44 -12.51
C ARG A 36 3.78 -0.30 -10.98
N LEU A 37 2.78 -0.86 -10.30
CA LEU A 37 2.71 -0.92 -8.85
C LEU A 37 3.49 -2.13 -8.33
N TRP A 38 4.69 -1.89 -7.83
CA TRP A 38 5.52 -2.97 -7.29
C TRP A 38 5.32 -3.12 -5.79
N LEU A 39 4.79 -4.25 -5.32
CA LEU A 39 4.73 -4.55 -3.89
C LEU A 39 6.13 -4.81 -3.31
N VAL A 40 6.57 -3.94 -2.41
CA VAL A 40 7.87 -4.03 -1.73
C VAL A 40 7.74 -4.95 -0.52
N GLN A 41 6.86 -4.62 0.42
CA GLN A 41 6.64 -5.39 1.66
C GLN A 41 5.15 -5.41 2.01
N PHE A 42 4.71 -6.44 2.72
CA PHE A 42 3.37 -6.58 3.26
C PHE A 42 3.41 -7.44 4.52
N ASP A 43 2.71 -7.02 5.57
CA ASP A 43 2.72 -7.66 6.90
C ASP A 43 1.35 -8.28 7.31
N GLY A 44 0.45 -8.46 6.35
CA GLY A 44 -0.90 -8.98 6.58
C GLY A 44 -1.98 -7.90 6.72
N GLY A 45 -1.63 -6.65 7.05
CA GLY A 45 -2.58 -5.52 7.12
C GLY A 45 -2.02 -4.19 6.65
N SER A 46 -0.74 -4.13 6.31
CA SER A 46 -0.03 -2.92 5.92
C SER A 46 1.02 -3.29 4.89
N GLY A 47 1.23 -2.41 3.93
CA GLY A 47 2.22 -2.65 2.89
C GLY A 47 2.88 -1.40 2.37
N LEU A 48 3.86 -1.63 1.52
CA LEU A 48 4.58 -0.59 0.79
C LEU A 48 4.60 -0.96 -0.68
N VAL A 49 4.14 -0.05 -1.53
CA VAL A 49 4.34 -0.17 -2.99
C VAL A 49 5.37 0.84 -3.47
N ARG A 50 6.12 0.48 -4.50
CA ARG A 50 7.02 1.36 -5.24
C ARG A 50 6.36 1.77 -6.55
N THR A 51 6.49 3.04 -6.89
CA THR A 51 6.06 3.65 -8.14
C THR A 51 7.07 4.73 -8.55
N THR A 52 6.92 5.33 -9.74
CA THR A 52 7.71 6.51 -10.11
C THR A 52 7.11 7.79 -9.52
N ASN A 53 7.92 8.85 -9.38
CA ASN A 53 7.43 10.13 -8.85
C ASN A 53 6.33 10.75 -9.73
N LEU A 54 6.39 10.53 -11.04
CA LEU A 54 5.39 11.03 -11.99
C LEU A 54 4.06 10.29 -11.85
N GLU A 55 4.10 9.02 -11.44
CA GLU A 55 2.92 8.17 -11.32
C GLU A 55 2.37 8.10 -9.90
N LYS A 56 3.04 8.73 -8.94
CA LYS A 56 2.71 8.64 -7.51
C LYS A 56 1.23 8.95 -7.23
N ASP A 57 0.67 10.00 -7.83
CA ASP A 57 -0.74 10.36 -7.58
C ASP A 57 -1.71 9.37 -8.25
N ALA A 58 -1.39 8.86 -9.44
CA ALA A 58 -2.17 7.81 -10.10
C ALA A 58 -2.13 6.50 -9.31
N ALA A 59 -0.95 6.14 -8.80
CA ALA A 59 -0.74 5.00 -7.92
C ALA A 59 -1.58 5.09 -6.65
N ILE A 60 -1.62 6.24 -5.99
CA ILE A 60 -2.45 6.46 -4.79
C ILE A 60 -3.94 6.28 -5.10
N ARG A 61 -4.42 6.87 -6.20
CA ARG A 61 -5.83 6.74 -6.61
C ARG A 61 -6.20 5.30 -6.93
N ALA A 62 -5.39 4.61 -7.72
CA ALA A 62 -5.60 3.20 -8.05
C ALA A 62 -5.60 2.34 -6.79
N LEU A 63 -4.63 2.56 -5.91
CA LEU A 63 -4.47 1.79 -4.67
C LEU A 63 -5.67 1.98 -3.73
N ASN A 64 -6.13 3.22 -3.52
CA ASN A 64 -7.30 3.50 -2.70
C ASN A 64 -8.63 3.05 -3.35
N GLY A 65 -8.66 2.87 -4.67
CA GLY A 65 -9.80 2.34 -5.41
C GLY A 65 -9.86 0.82 -5.49
N LEU A 66 -8.85 0.10 -4.98
CA LEU A 66 -8.86 -1.36 -4.91
C LEU A 66 -9.91 -1.81 -3.88
N ASP A 67 -10.96 -2.48 -4.37
CA ASP A 67 -12.11 -2.90 -3.57
C ASP A 67 -12.14 -4.42 -3.34
N ARG A 68 -11.31 -5.20 -4.05
CA ARG A 68 -11.22 -6.65 -3.91
C ARG A 68 -9.81 -7.20 -3.90
N VAL A 69 -9.55 -8.18 -3.03
CA VAL A 69 -8.33 -9.00 -3.04
C VAL A 69 -8.74 -10.46 -2.83
N ALA A 70 -8.28 -11.37 -3.71
CA ALA A 70 -8.62 -12.79 -3.65
C ALA A 70 -10.14 -13.05 -3.53
N GLY A 71 -10.96 -12.25 -4.22
CA GLY A 71 -12.42 -12.35 -4.19
C GLY A 71 -13.10 -11.65 -3.01
N GLU A 72 -12.36 -11.32 -1.95
CA GLU A 72 -12.87 -10.67 -0.75
C GLU A 72 -12.95 -9.16 -0.89
N ARG A 73 -13.99 -8.53 -0.31
CA ARG A 73 -14.07 -7.07 -0.24
C ARG A 73 -13.00 -6.52 0.70
N VAL A 74 -12.34 -5.46 0.27
CA VAL A 74 -11.30 -4.79 1.04
C VAL A 74 -11.48 -3.27 1.02
N GLN A 75 -10.90 -2.61 2.02
CA GLN A 75 -10.69 -1.18 2.01
C GLN A 75 -9.19 -0.93 2.08
N VAL A 76 -8.67 -0.20 1.09
CA VAL A 76 -7.29 0.26 1.10
C VAL A 76 -7.23 1.72 1.53
N THR A 77 -6.25 2.07 2.35
CA THR A 77 -5.99 3.46 2.74
C THR A 77 -4.51 3.76 2.65
N THR A 78 -4.15 4.72 1.80
CA THR A 78 -2.80 5.28 1.77
C THR A 78 -2.53 6.05 3.06
N VAL A 79 -1.45 5.71 3.76
CA VAL A 79 -1.04 6.36 5.02
C VAL A 79 0.10 7.35 4.86
N GLY A 80 0.85 7.28 3.75
CA GLY A 80 1.90 8.25 3.47
C GLY A 80 2.77 7.87 2.30
N THR A 81 3.67 8.79 1.94
CA THR A 81 4.65 8.58 0.86
C THR A 81 6.04 9.01 1.27
N SER A 82 7.06 8.43 0.62
CA SER A 82 8.46 8.80 0.83
C SER A 82 9.28 8.61 -0.44
N GLY A 83 10.42 9.30 -0.52
CA GLY A 83 11.43 9.06 -1.55
C GLY A 83 12.27 7.81 -1.31
N THR A 84 12.29 7.25 -0.10
CA THR A 84 13.11 6.07 0.24
C THR A 84 12.32 5.02 1.01
N ILE A 85 12.68 3.74 0.80
CA ILE A 85 12.10 2.59 1.55
C ILE A 85 12.28 2.81 3.04
N ARG A 86 13.51 3.14 3.47
CA ARG A 86 13.86 3.29 4.89
C ARG A 86 12.98 4.33 5.59
N ALA A 87 12.79 5.51 4.98
CA ALA A 87 11.95 6.54 5.57
C ALA A 87 10.46 6.17 5.53
N ALA A 88 9.97 5.53 4.46
CA ALA A 88 8.58 5.06 4.42
C ALA A 88 8.28 4.03 5.50
N THR A 89 9.14 3.00 5.62
CA THR A 89 8.96 1.94 6.63
C THR A 89 8.97 2.52 8.04
N ARG A 90 9.96 3.37 8.35
CA ARG A 90 10.10 3.98 9.68
C ARG A 90 8.89 4.86 10.03
N ASN A 91 8.43 5.68 9.08
CA ASN A 91 7.41 6.69 9.35
C ASN A 91 5.98 6.14 9.35
N TYR A 92 5.70 5.01 8.68
CA TYR A 92 4.32 4.57 8.40
C TYR A 92 4.01 3.10 8.68
N LEU A 93 5.04 2.25 8.86
CA LEU A 93 4.88 0.80 8.97
C LEU A 93 5.43 0.25 10.30
N THR A 94 5.78 1.11 11.26
CA THR A 94 6.20 0.68 12.60
C THR A 94 5.01 0.55 13.54
N SER A 95 5.12 -0.29 14.57
CA SER A 95 4.04 -0.68 15.49
C SER A 95 3.34 0.49 16.19
N LYS A 96 3.96 1.68 16.25
CA LYS A 96 3.33 2.89 16.81
C LYS A 96 2.05 3.30 16.06
N ASP A 97 1.90 2.91 14.79
CA ASP A 97 0.69 3.18 14.01
C ASP A 97 -0.41 2.13 14.19
N ARG A 98 -0.07 0.87 14.53
CA ARG A 98 -1.06 -0.18 14.86
C ARG A 98 -1.85 0.16 16.13
N ALA A 99 -1.19 0.79 17.11
CA ALA A 99 -1.80 1.08 18.41
C ALA A 99 -2.67 2.35 18.46
N ARG A 100 -2.55 3.26 17.47
CA ARG A 100 -3.28 4.55 17.50
C ARG A 100 -4.72 4.48 17.04
N ARG A 101 -5.19 3.37 16.48
CA ARG A 101 -6.56 3.23 15.96
C ARG A 101 -7.05 1.82 16.25
N GLY A 102 -7.67 1.67 17.42
CA GLY A 102 -8.39 0.46 17.83
C GLY A 102 -9.54 0.13 16.88
N PRO A 103 -10.18 -1.05 17.04
CA PRO A 103 -11.27 -1.48 16.18
C PRO A 103 -12.38 -0.42 16.20
N ALA A 104 -12.90 -0.10 15.01
CA ALA A 104 -14.09 0.72 14.89
C ALA A 104 -15.18 0.13 15.79
N LYS A 105 -15.70 0.96 16.70
CA LYS A 105 -16.86 0.59 17.53
C LYS A 105 -18.01 0.25 16.60
N GLU A 106 -18.47 -0.99 16.68
CA GLU A 106 -19.74 -1.43 16.11
C GLU A 106 -20.86 -0.65 16.83
N PRO A 107 -21.73 0.10 16.11
CA PRO A 107 -22.87 0.73 16.75
C PRO A 107 -23.87 -0.35 17.14
N LEU A 108 -24.29 -0.32 18.41
CA LEU A 108 -25.40 -1.08 18.99
C LEU A 108 -26.71 -0.80 18.27
#